data_AF-A0A2S2PK42-F1
#
_entry.id   AF-A0A2S2PK42-F1
#
_cell.length_a   1.000
_cell.length_b   1.000
_cell.length_c   1.000
_cell.angle_alpha   90.00
_cell.angle_beta   90.00
_cell.angle_gamma   90.00
#
_symmetry.space_group_name_H-M   'P 1'
#
loop_
_entity.id
_entity.type
_entity.pdbx_description
1 polymer ?
#
loop_
_entity_poly.entity_id
_entity_poly.type
_entity_poly.pdbx_seq_one_letter_code
_entity_poly.pdbx_strand_id
1 'polypeptide(L)'
;MLFVPDTIEEHNIELPQEIRSMSGILIALYEAVHYNRNFMTTLTHCHTSNNYESHPSVMQQTQSVTNNPDLKSPSDNQFSNLLVTFFQYCSIVMQDTKTEANSNNSMLCFVILSSITDDQFANSLMHDVNLQFKVDLYRSPTRRYMFVPDKSPKPLAAALLDLMIEFMLGHMMKKLPLDQYMKCISIIHRIICYQKRNSVRLCYNWKDLWSSLITLLKFLMTYEHQLSQDMNIYDLGIQIVNIFNLFITYGDMLLPSPSSYDELYYEIIRMHTVFDNIYVLSSRNSSAVSEHKLSATKLSNCLINIRAIINHYIPKIDNWLEKNSVTTPVGEEILEVVRNNYDTLTLKLLLDCLGSFESNKPNHDLSSSSLIKLMVSKVVKDTRQSLKHSNTDLQQILQNFSLYTNPS
;
A
#
# COMPACT_ATOMS: atom_id res chain seq x y z
N MET A 1 1.96 6.08 24.65
CA MET A 1 3.36 5.80 24.32
C MET A 1 3.41 5.00 23.02
N LEU A 2 3.62 5.66 21.90
CA LEU A 2 4.04 4.99 20.66
C LEU A 2 5.56 5.01 20.68
N PHE A 3 6.17 3.85 20.91
CA PHE A 3 7.62 3.70 20.99
C PHE A 3 8.26 4.03 19.64
N VAL A 4 9.12 5.04 19.61
CA VAL A 4 10.19 5.13 18.61
C VAL A 4 11.18 4.02 18.98
N PRO A 5 11.49 3.05 18.10
CA PRO A 5 12.51 2.06 18.42
C PRO A 5 13.87 2.75 18.31
N ASP A 6 14.50 3.00 19.46
CA ASP A 6 15.95 3.13 19.50
C ASP A 6 16.57 1.75 19.24
N THR A 7 17.70 1.81 18.54
CA THR A 7 18.53 0.74 18.01
C THR A 7 18.72 -0.44 18.97
N ILE A 8 18.22 -1.63 18.59
CA ILE A 8 18.56 -2.90 19.22
C ILE A 8 18.87 -3.93 18.12
N GLU A 9 19.95 -4.66 18.37
CA GLU A 9 20.78 -5.51 17.53
C GLU A 9 20.08 -6.34 16.44
N GLU A 10 20.68 -6.26 15.25
CA GLU A 10 20.27 -6.90 14.01
C GLU A 10 20.49 -8.43 14.07
N HIS A 11 19.44 -9.19 14.31
CA HIS A 11 19.33 -10.50 13.67
C HIS A 11 18.67 -10.31 12.30
N ASN A 12 19.48 -9.78 11.37
CA ASN A 12 19.17 -9.74 9.96
C ASN A 12 19.06 -11.18 9.45
N ILE A 13 17.85 -11.60 9.08
CA ILE A 13 17.74 -12.57 7.99
C ILE A 13 18.21 -11.81 6.76
N GLU A 14 19.49 -11.95 6.41
CA GLU A 14 20.07 -11.37 5.20
C GLU A 14 19.36 -11.97 4.00
N LEU A 15 18.29 -11.32 3.52
CA LEU A 15 17.83 -11.57 2.16
C LEU A 15 18.97 -11.18 1.21
N PRO A 16 19.32 -12.04 0.23
CA PRO A 16 20.41 -11.77 -0.69
C PRO A 16 20.29 -10.37 -1.28
N GLN A 17 21.37 -9.58 -1.20
CA GLN A 17 21.46 -8.24 -1.81
C GLN A 17 21.04 -8.25 -3.30
N GLU A 18 21.20 -9.40 -3.97
CA GLU A 18 20.75 -9.68 -5.33
C GLU A 18 19.24 -9.43 -5.54
N ILE A 19 18.36 -9.86 -4.63
CA ILE A 19 16.91 -9.65 -4.78
C ILE A 19 16.57 -8.14 -4.71
N ARG A 20 17.33 -7.39 -3.90
CA ARG A 20 17.14 -5.94 -3.72
C ARG A 20 17.71 -5.12 -4.89
N SER A 21 18.64 -5.67 -5.68
CA SER A 21 19.36 -4.97 -6.75
C SER A 21 18.77 -5.18 -8.16
N MET A 22 17.54 -5.70 -8.28
CA MET A 22 16.85 -5.96 -9.56
C MET A 22 16.32 -4.70 -10.28
N SER A 23 17.05 -3.58 -10.19
CA SER A 23 16.70 -2.30 -10.79
C SER A 23 16.41 -2.40 -12.29
N GLY A 24 17.19 -3.22 -13.03
CA GLY A 24 16.99 -3.45 -14.46
C GLY A 24 15.67 -4.16 -14.78
N ILE A 25 15.30 -5.17 -13.97
CA ILE A 25 14.02 -5.89 -14.13
C ILE A 25 12.86 -4.96 -13.82
N LEU A 26 12.96 -4.14 -12.79
CA LEU A 26 11.91 -3.18 -12.44
C LEU A 26 11.69 -2.13 -13.54
N ILE A 27 12.75 -1.64 -14.19
CA ILE A 27 12.61 -0.72 -15.32
C ILE A 27 11.95 -1.43 -16.50
N ALA A 28 12.40 -2.65 -16.84
CA ALA A 28 11.79 -3.42 -17.92
C ALA A 28 10.31 -3.71 -17.65
N LEU A 29 9.96 -4.05 -16.40
CA LEU A 29 8.58 -4.26 -15.97
C LEU A 29 7.77 -2.97 -16.05
N TYR A 30 8.34 -1.84 -15.62
CA TYR A 30 7.72 -0.53 -15.75
C TYR A 30 7.43 -0.20 -17.22
N GLU A 31 8.39 -0.36 -18.13
CA GLU A 31 8.17 -0.09 -19.55
C GLU A 31 7.09 -1.00 -20.14
N ALA A 32 7.12 -2.29 -19.80
CA ALA A 32 6.12 -3.26 -20.24
C ALA A 32 4.72 -2.89 -19.75
N VAL A 33 4.57 -2.56 -18.46
CA VAL A 33 3.28 -2.20 -17.85
C VAL A 33 2.76 -0.84 -18.34
N HIS A 34 3.65 0.14 -18.49
CA HIS A 34 3.26 1.52 -18.78
C HIS A 34 2.97 1.74 -20.27
N TYR A 35 3.75 1.14 -21.17
CA TYR A 35 3.63 1.37 -22.61
C TYR A 35 2.85 0.27 -23.36
N ASN A 36 2.73 -0.94 -22.80
CA ASN A 36 2.05 -2.05 -23.47
C ASN A 36 0.75 -2.44 -22.76
N ARG A 37 -0.38 -1.95 -23.28
CA ARG A 37 -1.72 -2.29 -22.76
C ARG A 37 -2.03 -3.79 -22.80
N ASN A 38 -1.48 -4.52 -23.78
CA ASN A 38 -1.66 -5.97 -23.91
C ASN A 38 -0.76 -6.75 -22.94
N PHE A 39 0.26 -6.12 -22.35
CA PHE A 39 1.08 -6.79 -21.34
C PHE A 39 0.30 -6.99 -20.03
N MET A 40 -0.71 -6.16 -19.77
CA MET A 40 -1.52 -6.28 -18.56
C MET A 40 -2.29 -7.61 -18.51
N THR A 41 -2.78 -8.11 -19.65
CA THR A 41 -3.39 -9.45 -19.74
C THR A 41 -2.36 -10.55 -19.45
N THR A 42 -1.12 -10.36 -19.88
CA THR A 42 -0.03 -11.31 -19.59
C THR A 42 0.33 -11.31 -18.10
N LEU A 43 0.45 -10.14 -17.48
CA LEU A 43 0.77 -9.97 -16.05
C LEU A 43 -0.26 -10.67 -15.14
N THR A 44 -1.52 -10.67 -15.58
CA THR A 44 -2.68 -11.16 -14.83
C THR A 44 -2.96 -12.65 -15.05
N HIS A 45 -2.71 -13.17 -16.26
CA HIS A 45 -2.98 -14.56 -16.64
C HIS A 45 -1.75 -15.48 -16.70
N CYS A 46 -0.52 -14.95 -16.71
CA CYS A 46 0.67 -15.81 -16.68
C CYS A 46 0.79 -16.49 -15.33
N HIS A 47 0.57 -17.81 -15.33
CA HIS A 47 0.81 -18.66 -14.18
C HIS A 47 2.31 -18.78 -13.91
N THR A 48 2.71 -18.53 -12.68
CA THR A 48 4.06 -18.83 -12.19
C THR A 48 4.01 -20.19 -11.47
N SER A 49 4.74 -21.17 -11.99
CA SER A 49 4.94 -22.44 -11.31
C SER A 49 5.88 -22.22 -10.12
N ASN A 50 5.36 -22.36 -8.90
CA ASN A 50 6.16 -22.36 -7.67
C ASN A 50 7.00 -23.65 -7.59
N ASN A 51 8.03 -23.79 -8.42
CA ASN A 51 9.04 -24.84 -8.29
C ASN A 51 10.24 -24.27 -7.54
N TYR A 52 10.17 -24.24 -6.21
CA TYR A 52 11.35 -24.15 -5.35
C TYR A 52 11.76 -25.55 -4.89
N GLU A 53 12.00 -26.48 -5.83
CA GLU A 53 12.74 -27.71 -5.55
C GLU A 53 13.72 -28.00 -6.70
N SER A 54 15.01 -27.82 -6.38
CA SER A 54 16.20 -28.50 -6.91
C SER A 54 16.30 -28.90 -8.39
N HIS A 55 17.28 -28.26 -9.06
CA HIS A 55 18.13 -28.73 -10.18
C HIS A 55 17.49 -29.23 -11.49
N PRO A 56 18.05 -28.81 -12.67
CA PRO A 56 17.57 -29.27 -13.96
C PRO A 56 18.13 -30.66 -14.26
N SER A 57 17.26 -31.64 -14.47
CA SER A 57 17.62 -32.87 -15.17
C SER A 57 16.43 -33.42 -15.95
N VAL A 58 16.56 -33.31 -17.27
CA VAL A 58 16.13 -34.29 -18.29
C VAL A 58 14.63 -34.42 -18.59
N MET A 59 14.28 -33.95 -19.80
CA MET A 59 13.14 -34.41 -20.59
C MET A 59 13.03 -35.95 -20.59
N GLN A 60 11.85 -36.50 -20.24
CA GLN A 60 11.36 -37.72 -20.88
C GLN A 60 9.84 -37.91 -20.73
N GLN A 61 9.18 -37.72 -21.88
CA GLN A 61 8.02 -38.41 -22.46
C GLN A 61 7.19 -39.42 -21.63
N THR A 62 5.89 -39.14 -21.53
CA THR A 62 4.72 -40.02 -21.80
C THR A 62 4.78 -41.53 -21.44
N GLN A 63 3.96 -41.99 -20.46
CA GLN A 63 2.70 -42.77 -20.66
C GLN A 63 2.28 -43.63 -19.44
N SER A 64 0.94 -43.78 -19.34
CA SER A 64 0.16 -44.94 -18.85
C SER A 64 -0.29 -45.05 -17.39
N VAL A 65 -1.55 -45.45 -17.28
CA VAL A 65 -2.43 -45.56 -16.11
C VAL A 65 -2.20 -46.88 -15.39
N THR A 66 -2.03 -46.85 -14.07
CA THR A 66 -2.38 -47.96 -13.18
C THR A 66 -2.93 -47.44 -11.85
N ASN A 67 -4.13 -47.91 -11.52
CA ASN A 67 -4.88 -47.60 -10.29
C ASN A 67 -4.16 -48.09 -9.04
N ASN A 68 -3.87 -47.19 -8.10
CA ASN A 68 -3.59 -47.48 -6.69
C ASN A 68 -4.41 -46.51 -5.82
N PRO A 69 -5.08 -46.97 -4.74
CA PRO A 69 -5.99 -46.12 -3.96
C PRO A 69 -5.33 -45.31 -2.83
N ASP A 70 -3.99 -45.23 -2.75
CA ASP A 70 -3.27 -44.42 -1.75
C ASP A 70 -2.71 -43.10 -2.32
N LEU A 71 -3.51 -42.42 -3.14
CA LEU A 71 -3.14 -41.10 -3.66
C LEU A 71 -3.55 -40.04 -2.63
N LYS A 72 -2.58 -39.56 -1.85
CA LYS A 72 -2.66 -38.24 -1.22
C LYS A 72 -3.16 -37.27 -2.29
N SER A 73 -4.26 -36.58 -1.98
CA SER A 73 -4.84 -35.51 -2.81
C SER A 73 -3.72 -34.67 -3.41
N PRO A 74 -3.77 -34.32 -4.72
CA PRO A 74 -2.75 -33.49 -5.33
C PRO A 74 -2.62 -32.23 -4.49
N SER A 75 -1.44 -32.06 -3.88
CA SER A 75 -1.08 -30.91 -3.06
C SER A 75 -1.40 -29.64 -3.83
N ASP A 76 -2.30 -28.82 -3.27
CA ASP A 76 -2.52 -27.40 -3.56
C ASP A 76 -1.83 -26.89 -4.83
N ASN A 77 -2.42 -27.15 -6.00
CA ASN A 77 -2.09 -26.40 -7.22
C ASN A 77 -2.55 -24.95 -7.01
N GLN A 78 -1.79 -24.18 -6.23
CA GLN A 78 -1.97 -22.75 -6.06
C GLN A 78 -1.67 -22.10 -7.40
N PHE A 79 -2.70 -21.63 -8.10
CA PHE A 79 -2.55 -20.74 -9.24
C PHE A 79 -1.92 -19.43 -8.75
N SER A 80 -0.59 -19.34 -8.80
CA SER A 80 0.16 -18.11 -8.63
C SER A 80 0.25 -17.41 -9.98
N ASN A 81 0.10 -16.08 -10.01
CA ASN A 81 0.34 -15.29 -11.23
C ASN A 81 1.46 -14.27 -11.01
N LEU A 82 1.91 -13.63 -12.09
CA LEU A 82 3.02 -12.67 -12.03
C LEU A 82 2.71 -11.48 -11.11
N LEU A 83 1.43 -11.08 -10.97
CA LEU A 83 1.01 -10.07 -9.99
C LEU A 83 1.25 -10.52 -8.54
N VAL A 84 0.93 -11.77 -8.19
CA VAL A 84 1.23 -12.32 -6.85
C VAL A 84 2.72 -12.23 -6.57
N THR A 85 3.55 -12.71 -7.49
CA THR A 85 5.01 -12.64 -7.36
C THR A 85 5.50 -11.20 -7.23
N PHE A 86 4.91 -10.27 -7.98
CA PHE A 86 5.26 -8.85 -7.88
C PHE A 86 4.85 -8.24 -6.53
N PHE A 87 3.67 -8.57 -5.98
CA PHE A 87 3.26 -8.09 -4.65
C PHE A 87 4.18 -8.62 -3.55
N GLN A 88 4.58 -9.89 -3.64
CA GLN A 88 5.57 -10.48 -2.74
C GLN A 88 6.92 -9.76 -2.86
N TYR A 89 7.38 -9.49 -4.08
CA TYR A 89 8.59 -8.71 -4.32
C TYR A 89 8.50 -7.30 -3.71
N CYS A 90 7.39 -6.59 -3.93
CA CYS A 90 7.15 -5.29 -3.31
C CYS A 90 7.22 -5.37 -1.79
N SER A 91 6.61 -6.40 -1.18
CA SER A 91 6.63 -6.60 0.28
C SER A 91 8.04 -6.77 0.84
N ILE A 92 8.99 -7.26 0.04
CA ILE A 92 10.40 -7.42 0.39
C ILE A 92 11.15 -6.09 0.23
N VAL A 93 11.10 -5.50 -0.97
CA VAL A 93 11.87 -4.29 -1.29
C VAL A 93 11.43 -3.11 -0.44
N MET A 94 10.15 -3.03 -0.13
CA MET A 94 9.60 -1.97 0.69
C MET A 94 10.00 -2.07 2.18
N GLN A 95 10.64 -3.15 2.68
CA GLN A 95 11.02 -3.22 4.10
C GLN A 95 12.18 -2.28 4.48
N ASP A 96 13.10 -2.02 3.54
CA ASP A 96 14.29 -1.23 3.80
C ASP A 96 14.39 -0.08 2.80
N THR A 97 13.99 1.11 3.21
CA THR A 97 14.12 2.33 2.41
C THR A 97 15.24 3.25 2.92
N LYS A 98 16.19 2.73 3.73
CA LYS A 98 17.22 3.57 4.37
C LYS A 98 18.25 4.11 3.39
N THR A 99 18.64 3.30 2.40
CA THR A 99 19.59 3.71 1.36
C THR A 99 18.87 4.39 0.20
N GLU A 100 19.55 5.31 -0.49
CA GLU A 100 18.99 5.97 -1.67
C GLU A 100 18.61 4.96 -2.77
N ALA A 101 19.45 3.93 -2.97
CA ALA A 101 19.18 2.87 -3.93
C ALA A 101 17.89 2.10 -3.61
N ASN A 102 17.70 1.68 -2.35
CA ASN A 102 16.51 0.92 -1.98
C ASN A 102 15.27 1.82 -1.94
N SER A 103 15.42 3.09 -1.54
CA SER A 103 14.37 4.11 -1.62
C SER A 103 13.88 4.29 -3.07
N ASN A 104 14.81 4.36 -4.04
CA ASN A 104 14.48 4.48 -5.46
C ASN A 104 13.80 3.21 -6.00
N ASN A 105 14.26 2.02 -5.61
CA ASN A 105 13.63 0.75 -6.00
C ASN A 105 12.22 0.62 -5.43
N SER A 106 12.03 1.00 -4.16
CA SER A 106 10.72 1.07 -3.51
C SER A 106 9.80 2.07 -4.23
N MET A 107 10.31 3.26 -4.57
CA MET A 107 9.55 4.26 -5.31
C MET A 107 9.16 3.77 -6.71
N LEU A 108 10.05 3.06 -7.41
CA LEU A 108 9.74 2.46 -8.71
C LEU A 108 8.64 1.38 -8.59
N CYS A 109 8.65 0.57 -7.53
CA CYS A 109 7.55 -0.35 -7.25
C CYS A 109 6.21 0.39 -7.10
N PHE A 110 6.18 1.50 -6.36
CA PHE A 110 4.98 2.34 -6.26
C PHE A 110 4.52 2.92 -7.60
N VAL A 111 5.44 3.31 -8.48
CA VAL A 111 5.12 3.80 -9.84
C VAL A 111 4.50 2.69 -10.70
N ILE A 112 5.03 1.47 -10.63
CA ILE A 112 4.47 0.32 -11.34
C ILE A 112 3.07 -0.03 -10.79
N LEU A 113 2.92 -0.12 -9.46
CA LEU A 113 1.62 -0.35 -8.82
C LEU A 113 0.60 0.76 -9.15
N SER A 114 1.06 2.01 -9.23
CA SER A 114 0.21 3.13 -9.67
C SER A 114 -0.27 2.93 -11.11
N SER A 115 0.59 2.42 -12.00
CA SER A 115 0.22 2.13 -13.39
C SER A 115 -0.76 0.96 -13.49
N ILE A 116 -0.55 -0.10 -12.70
CA ILE A 116 -1.47 -1.26 -12.61
C ILE A 116 -2.85 -0.81 -12.10
N THR A 117 -2.90 0.01 -11.05
CA THR A 117 -4.17 0.51 -10.47
C THR A 117 -4.86 1.58 -11.31
N ASP A 118 -4.21 2.14 -12.33
CA ASP A 118 -4.86 3.03 -13.31
C ASP A 118 -5.49 2.24 -14.47
N ASP A 119 -5.06 1.00 -14.69
CA ASP A 119 -5.56 0.16 -15.77
C ASP A 119 -6.90 -0.51 -15.41
N GLN A 120 -7.88 -0.38 -16.29
CA GLN A 120 -9.24 -0.89 -16.06
C GLN A 120 -9.28 -2.43 -16.05
N PHE A 121 -8.51 -3.08 -16.92
CA PHE A 121 -8.50 -4.54 -17.03
C PHE A 121 -7.84 -5.17 -15.80
N ALA A 122 -6.69 -4.64 -15.37
CA ALA A 122 -6.02 -5.06 -14.15
C ALA A 122 -6.96 -4.95 -12.94
N ASN A 123 -7.63 -3.82 -12.78
CA ASN A 123 -8.56 -3.64 -11.68
C ASN A 123 -9.75 -4.61 -11.75
N SER A 124 -10.28 -4.90 -12.95
CA SER A 124 -11.35 -5.89 -13.12
C SER A 124 -10.94 -7.27 -12.61
N LEU A 125 -9.73 -7.71 -12.96
CA LEU A 125 -9.22 -8.99 -12.48
C LEU A 125 -8.91 -8.96 -10.97
N MET A 126 -8.29 -7.88 -10.48
CA MET A 126 -7.91 -7.78 -9.07
C MET A 126 -9.12 -7.78 -8.12
N HIS A 127 -10.28 -7.31 -8.58
CA HIS A 127 -11.52 -7.26 -7.81
C HIS A 127 -12.47 -8.43 -8.10
N ASP A 128 -12.11 -9.38 -8.97
CA ASP A 128 -12.94 -10.55 -9.24
C ASP A 128 -12.99 -11.47 -8.02
N VAL A 129 -14.19 -11.67 -7.48
CA VAL A 129 -14.44 -12.48 -6.27
C VAL A 129 -14.16 -13.96 -6.50
N ASN A 130 -14.24 -14.43 -7.75
CA ASN A 130 -13.96 -15.81 -8.14
C ASN A 130 -12.46 -16.11 -8.20
N LEU A 131 -11.63 -15.08 -8.31
CA LEU A 131 -10.18 -15.21 -8.39
C LEU A 131 -9.56 -14.93 -7.02
N GLN A 132 -9.29 -16.00 -6.28
CA GLN A 132 -8.71 -15.92 -4.95
C GLN A 132 -7.25 -16.40 -4.98
N PHE A 133 -6.36 -15.57 -4.44
CA PHE A 133 -4.93 -15.83 -4.43
C PHE A 133 -4.41 -15.82 -3.01
N LYS A 134 -3.44 -16.69 -2.73
CA LYS A 134 -2.66 -16.63 -1.51
C LYS A 134 -1.42 -15.76 -1.77
N VAL A 135 -1.35 -14.62 -1.10
CA VAL A 135 -0.23 -13.67 -1.23
C VAL A 135 0.51 -13.59 0.10
N ASP A 136 1.64 -14.28 0.18
CA ASP A 136 2.48 -14.25 1.38
C ASP A 136 3.35 -12.99 1.42
N LEU A 137 2.85 -11.94 2.08
CA LEU A 137 3.57 -10.69 2.27
C LEU A 137 4.71 -10.86 3.30
N TYR A 138 5.93 -10.54 2.90
CA TYR A 138 7.10 -10.54 3.76
C TYR A 138 7.03 -9.39 4.77
N ARG A 139 7.32 -9.68 6.05
CA ARG A 139 7.26 -8.71 7.14
C ARG A 139 8.56 -8.68 7.93
N SER A 140 8.98 -7.50 8.37
CA SER A 140 10.12 -7.39 9.27
C SER A 140 9.75 -7.83 10.70
N PRO A 141 10.44 -8.82 11.31
CA PRO A 141 10.15 -9.29 12.66
C PRO A 141 10.25 -8.20 13.75
N THR A 142 10.95 -7.10 13.46
CA THR A 142 11.18 -5.99 14.39
C THR A 142 10.02 -5.00 14.48
N ARG A 143 9.02 -5.10 13.60
CA ARG A 143 7.88 -4.16 13.54
C ARG A 143 6.69 -4.71 14.33
N ARG A 144 6.59 -4.34 15.62
CA ARG A 144 5.46 -4.71 16.49
C ARG A 144 4.30 -3.73 16.34
N TYR A 145 3.50 -3.86 15.28
CA TYR A 145 2.16 -3.25 15.21
C TYR A 145 1.08 -4.32 15.08
N MET A 146 -0.14 -4.02 15.52
CA MET A 146 -1.23 -4.99 15.69
C MET A 146 -1.85 -5.52 14.39
N PHE A 147 -1.51 -4.96 13.23
CA PHE A 147 -2.04 -5.43 11.96
C PHE A 147 -1.45 -6.79 11.58
N VAL A 148 -2.32 -7.79 11.45
CA VAL A 148 -1.95 -9.11 10.97
C VAL A 148 -2.88 -9.48 9.82
N PRO A 149 -2.45 -9.30 8.55
CA PRO A 149 -3.31 -9.65 7.44
C PRO A 149 -3.63 -11.12 7.43
N ASP A 150 -4.89 -11.40 7.06
CA ASP A 150 -5.38 -12.75 6.88
C ASP A 150 -4.54 -13.49 5.84
N LYS A 151 -4.19 -14.74 6.12
CA LYS A 151 -3.41 -15.60 5.22
C LYS A 151 -4.31 -16.42 4.29
N SER A 152 -5.63 -16.31 4.44
CA SER A 152 -6.58 -16.96 3.54
C SER A 152 -6.43 -16.45 2.10
N PRO A 153 -6.77 -17.29 1.10
CA PRO A 153 -6.94 -16.81 -0.26
C PRO A 153 -7.92 -15.64 -0.31
N LYS A 154 -7.56 -14.59 -1.06
CA LYS A 154 -8.36 -13.37 -1.21
C LYS A 154 -8.18 -12.74 -2.60
N PRO A 155 -9.10 -11.88 -3.05
CA PRO A 155 -8.90 -11.12 -4.28
C PRO A 155 -7.62 -10.28 -4.21
N LEU A 156 -6.94 -10.08 -5.34
CA LEU A 156 -5.67 -9.34 -5.38
C LEU A 156 -5.82 -7.90 -4.89
N ALA A 157 -6.98 -7.26 -5.09
CA ALA A 157 -7.25 -5.93 -4.55
C ALA A 157 -7.14 -5.90 -3.02
N ALA A 158 -7.62 -6.95 -2.33
CA ALA A 158 -7.48 -7.08 -0.88
C ALA A 158 -6.02 -7.29 -0.46
N ALA A 159 -5.28 -8.14 -1.17
CA ALA A 159 -3.85 -8.34 -0.92
C ALA A 159 -3.02 -7.07 -1.17
N LEU A 160 -3.38 -6.26 -2.16
CA LEU A 160 -2.75 -4.97 -2.43
C LEU A 160 -3.03 -3.97 -1.29
N LEU A 161 -4.26 -3.92 -0.77
CA LEU A 161 -4.59 -3.10 0.40
C LEU A 161 -3.74 -3.52 1.61
N ASP A 162 -3.59 -4.82 1.86
CA ASP A 162 -2.75 -5.35 2.94
C ASP A 162 -1.27 -4.93 2.78
N LEU A 163 -0.74 -4.97 1.55
CA LEU A 163 0.62 -4.50 1.24
C LEU A 163 0.77 -2.99 1.51
N MET A 164 -0.23 -2.19 1.15
CA MET A 164 -0.20 -0.75 1.44
C MET A 164 -0.26 -0.46 2.95
N ILE A 165 -1.08 -1.20 3.70
CA ILE A 165 -1.13 -1.08 5.17
C ILE A 165 0.20 -1.46 5.80
N GLU A 166 0.81 -2.57 5.36
CA GLU A 166 2.12 -3.02 5.83
C GLU A 166 3.19 -1.95 5.61
N PHE A 167 3.21 -1.29 4.44
CA PHE A 167 4.09 -0.17 4.18
C PHE A 167 3.81 1.01 5.12
N MET A 168 2.55 1.44 5.24
CA MET A 168 2.17 2.60 6.07
C MET A 168 2.58 2.41 7.53
N LEU A 169 2.27 1.26 8.12
CA LEU A 169 2.57 1.02 9.54
C LEU A 169 4.07 0.79 9.78
N GLY A 170 4.79 0.25 8.80
CA GLY A 170 6.21 -0.03 8.91
C GLY A 170 7.14 1.17 8.75
N HIS A 171 6.68 2.28 8.20
CA HIS A 171 7.53 3.42 7.84
C HIS A 171 7.18 4.72 8.58
N MET A 172 6.54 4.63 9.74
CA MET A 172 6.32 5.76 10.65
C MET A 172 7.61 6.10 11.40
N MET A 173 8.52 6.80 10.73
CA MET A 173 9.86 7.12 11.23
C MET A 173 10.13 8.62 11.16
N LYS A 174 11.12 9.11 11.94
CA LYS A 174 11.46 10.54 12.01
C LYS A 174 11.76 11.16 10.63
N LYS A 175 12.52 10.45 9.79
CA LYS A 175 12.73 10.81 8.38
C LYS A 175 11.64 10.18 7.52
N LEU A 176 10.48 10.81 7.48
CA LEU A 176 9.31 10.27 6.78
C LEU A 176 9.56 10.21 5.25
N PRO A 177 9.40 9.04 4.59
CA PRO A 177 9.47 8.93 3.13
C PRO A 177 8.19 9.47 2.47
N LEU A 178 8.00 10.79 2.50
CA LEU A 178 6.73 11.45 2.13
C LEU A 178 6.28 11.11 0.70
N ASP A 179 7.17 11.11 -0.28
CA ASP A 179 6.82 10.80 -1.67
C ASP A 179 6.25 9.38 -1.83
N GLN A 180 6.85 8.39 -1.15
CA GLN A 180 6.33 7.03 -1.13
C GLN A 180 4.97 6.95 -0.43
N TYR A 181 4.75 7.67 0.67
CA TYR A 181 3.44 7.76 1.32
C TYR A 181 2.38 8.36 0.39
N MET A 182 2.71 9.42 -0.34
CA MET A 182 1.79 10.04 -1.30
C MET A 182 1.38 9.04 -2.40
N LYS A 183 2.30 8.18 -2.86
CA LYS A 183 1.95 7.09 -3.78
C LYS A 183 1.12 5.99 -3.12
N CYS A 184 1.49 5.57 -1.92
CA CYS A 184 0.80 4.54 -1.15
C CYS A 184 -0.68 4.90 -0.93
N ILE A 185 -0.96 6.12 -0.44
CA ILE A 185 -2.33 6.59 -0.22
C ILE A 185 -3.08 6.77 -1.56
N SER A 186 -2.39 7.23 -2.61
CA SER A 186 -2.99 7.33 -3.94
C SER A 186 -3.43 5.97 -4.51
N ILE A 187 -2.64 4.90 -4.30
CA ILE A 187 -3.00 3.54 -4.71
C ILE A 187 -4.26 3.06 -3.98
N ILE A 188 -4.32 3.23 -2.65
CA ILE A 188 -5.52 2.89 -1.86
C ILE A 188 -6.74 3.64 -2.40
N HIS A 189 -6.61 4.95 -2.61
CA HIS A 189 -7.68 5.78 -3.15
C HIS A 189 -8.14 5.30 -4.53
N ARG A 190 -7.22 4.94 -5.45
CA ARG A 190 -7.56 4.43 -6.79
C ARG A 190 -8.34 3.13 -6.74
N ILE A 191 -7.95 2.19 -5.88
CA ILE A 191 -8.68 0.93 -5.65
C ILE A 191 -10.11 1.23 -5.18
N ILE A 192 -10.28 2.12 -4.20
CA ILE A 192 -11.60 2.50 -3.70
C ILE A 192 -12.43 3.22 -4.78
N CYS A 193 -11.83 4.12 -5.56
CA CYS A 193 -12.52 4.77 -6.67
C CYS A 193 -12.93 3.80 -7.78
N TYR A 194 -12.14 2.76 -8.04
CA TYR A 194 -12.54 1.70 -8.97
C TYR A 194 -13.80 0.98 -8.49
N GLN A 195 -13.84 0.57 -7.22
CA GLN A 195 -15.03 -0.04 -6.60
C GLN A 195 -16.27 0.83 -6.77
N LYS A 196 -16.16 2.13 -6.45
CA LYS A 196 -17.27 3.09 -6.61
C LYS A 196 -17.76 3.15 -8.06
N ARG A 197 -16.85 3.38 -9.01
CA ARG A 197 -17.19 3.61 -10.43
C ARG A 197 -17.84 2.39 -11.07
N ASN A 198 -17.41 1.19 -10.67
CA ASN A 198 -17.86 -0.06 -11.27
C ASN A 198 -18.85 -0.83 -10.39
N SER A 199 -19.31 -0.23 -9.29
CA SER A 199 -20.25 -0.82 -8.34
C SER A 199 -19.81 -2.21 -7.84
N VAL A 200 -18.50 -2.39 -7.62
CA VAL A 200 -17.93 -3.62 -7.08
C VAL A 200 -17.68 -3.44 -5.58
N ARG A 201 -18.16 -4.39 -4.77
CA ARG A 201 -17.96 -4.40 -3.32
C ARG A 201 -16.95 -5.46 -2.94
N LEU A 202 -15.77 -5.06 -2.49
CA LEU A 202 -14.75 -5.99 -2.01
C LEU A 202 -15.11 -6.47 -0.59
N CYS A 203 -15.15 -7.78 -0.40
CA CYS A 203 -15.20 -8.41 0.91
C CYS A 203 -13.84 -8.26 1.60
N TYR A 204 -13.67 -7.18 2.35
CA TYR A 204 -12.42 -6.83 3.03
C TYR A 204 -12.69 -6.36 4.46
N ASN A 205 -11.73 -6.59 5.36
CA ASN A 205 -11.79 -6.05 6.73
C ASN A 205 -11.42 -4.56 6.73
N TRP A 206 -12.36 -3.71 6.33
CA TRP A 206 -12.14 -2.27 6.19
C TRP A 206 -11.68 -1.57 7.47
N LYS A 207 -12.00 -2.14 8.65
CA LYS A 207 -11.53 -1.65 9.94
C LYS A 207 -10.02 -1.60 10.04
N ASP A 208 -9.31 -2.56 9.45
CA ASP A 208 -7.84 -2.58 9.47
C ASP A 208 -7.27 -1.40 8.69
N LEU A 209 -7.89 -1.07 7.55
CA LEU A 209 -7.51 0.11 6.75
C LEU A 209 -7.79 1.40 7.52
N TRP A 210 -9.01 1.60 8.04
CA TRP A 210 -9.36 2.81 8.77
C TRP A 210 -8.49 3.03 10.00
N SER A 211 -8.26 1.98 10.80
CA SER A 211 -7.39 2.05 11.98
C SER A 211 -5.95 2.42 11.61
N SER A 212 -5.46 1.90 10.49
CA SER A 212 -4.10 2.20 10.00
C SER A 212 -3.97 3.64 9.51
N LEU A 213 -4.98 4.14 8.78
CA LEU A 213 -5.05 5.54 8.35
C LEU A 213 -5.13 6.51 9.54
N ILE A 214 -5.95 6.20 10.55
CA ILE A 214 -6.04 6.99 11.80
C ILE A 214 -4.70 6.97 12.54
N THR A 215 -4.03 5.82 12.58
CA THR A 215 -2.71 5.69 13.21
C THR A 215 -1.68 6.56 12.52
N LEU A 216 -1.67 6.59 11.18
CA LEU A 216 -0.80 7.48 10.42
C LEU A 216 -1.11 8.96 10.67
N LEU A 217 -2.38 9.36 10.69
CA LEU A 217 -2.78 10.72 11.05
C LEU A 217 -2.30 11.11 12.46
N LYS A 218 -2.45 10.21 13.44
CA LYS A 218 -1.96 10.41 14.81
C LYS A 218 -0.44 10.59 14.86
N PHE A 219 0.30 9.82 14.06
CA PHE A 219 1.75 9.99 13.91
C PHE A 219 2.10 11.37 13.36
N LEU A 220 1.44 11.83 12.29
CA LEU A 220 1.68 13.16 11.71
C LEU A 220 1.46 14.29 12.73
N MET A 221 0.47 14.16 13.61
CA MET A 221 0.22 15.14 14.68
C MET A 221 1.29 15.10 15.76
N THR A 222 1.71 13.90 16.15
CA THR A 222 2.71 13.72 17.22
C THR A 222 4.06 14.32 16.84
N TYR A 223 4.42 14.29 15.55
CA TYR A 223 5.70 14.77 15.03
C TYR A 223 5.57 16.02 14.14
N GLU A 224 4.46 16.75 14.22
CA GLU A 224 4.17 17.94 13.39
C GLU A 224 5.35 18.91 13.36
N HIS A 225 5.86 19.30 14.54
CA HIS A 225 6.92 20.30 14.67
C HIS A 225 8.23 19.89 13.98
N GLN A 226 8.53 18.60 13.93
CA GLN A 226 9.72 18.08 13.26
C GLN A 226 9.50 17.97 11.75
N LEU A 227 8.34 17.45 11.33
CA LEU A 227 8.08 17.16 9.92
C LEU A 227 7.73 18.42 9.10
N SER A 228 7.02 19.38 9.70
CA SER A 228 6.51 20.57 8.98
C SER A 228 7.58 21.61 8.68
N GLN A 229 8.80 21.45 9.22
CA GLN A 229 9.95 22.30 8.88
C GLN A 229 10.51 21.94 7.50
N ASP A 230 10.49 20.65 7.17
CA ASP A 230 11.14 20.12 5.97
C ASP A 230 10.15 19.82 4.85
N MET A 231 8.86 19.57 5.17
CA MET A 231 7.89 19.02 4.22
C MET A 231 6.44 19.44 4.47
N ASN A 232 5.64 19.48 3.40
CA ASN A 232 4.20 19.72 3.47
C ASN A 232 3.43 18.44 3.88
N ILE A 233 3.30 18.19 5.18
CA ILE A 233 2.52 17.06 5.72
C ILE A 233 0.99 17.21 5.54
N TYR A 234 0.50 18.42 5.24
CA TYR A 234 -0.93 18.67 5.10
C TYR A 234 -1.50 17.99 3.85
N ASP A 235 -0.72 17.90 2.77
CA ASP A 235 -1.16 17.22 1.54
C ASP A 235 -1.42 15.73 1.79
N LEU A 236 -0.56 15.08 2.56
CA LEU A 236 -0.75 13.69 2.96
C LEU A 236 -2.01 13.55 3.84
N GLY A 237 -2.21 14.46 4.79
CA GLY A 237 -3.43 14.53 5.60
C GLY A 237 -4.69 14.66 4.75
N ILE A 238 -4.67 15.50 3.72
CA ILE A 238 -5.80 15.70 2.79
C ILE A 238 -6.12 14.38 2.08
N GLN A 239 -5.10 13.67 1.58
CA GLN A 239 -5.32 12.40 0.90
C GLN A 239 -5.98 11.36 1.81
N ILE A 240 -5.52 11.26 3.07
CA ILE A 240 -6.08 10.32 4.04
C ILE A 240 -7.53 10.69 4.40
N VAL A 241 -7.80 11.97 4.70
CA VAL A 241 -9.16 12.43 5.05
C VAL A 241 -10.13 12.25 3.88
N ASN A 242 -9.65 12.40 2.64
CA ASN A 242 -10.47 12.14 1.45
C ASN A 242 -10.89 10.68 1.32
N ILE A 243 -10.07 9.71 1.76
CA ILE A 243 -10.47 8.30 1.83
C ILE A 243 -11.64 8.12 2.81
N PHE A 244 -11.60 8.76 3.99
CA PHE A 244 -12.74 8.75 4.91
C PHE A 244 -13.97 9.39 4.28
N ASN A 245 -13.83 10.54 3.62
CA ASN A 245 -14.95 11.20 2.94
C ASN A 245 -15.55 10.35 1.81
N LEU A 246 -14.76 9.54 1.11
CA LEU A 246 -15.26 8.55 0.14
C LEU A 246 -16.19 7.54 0.81
N PHE A 247 -15.78 6.95 1.92
CA PHE A 247 -16.62 6.00 2.66
C PHE A 247 -17.85 6.66 3.27
N ILE A 248 -17.72 7.87 3.83
CA ILE A 248 -18.85 8.61 4.41
C ILE A 248 -19.91 8.89 3.33
N THR A 249 -19.48 9.32 2.14
CA THR A 249 -20.38 9.77 1.07
C THR A 249 -20.95 8.60 0.24
N TYR A 250 -20.18 7.55 0.01
CA TYR A 250 -20.51 6.45 -0.89
C TYR A 250 -20.45 5.07 -0.21
N GLY A 251 -20.63 5.03 1.11
CA GLY A 251 -20.51 3.81 1.91
C GLY A 251 -21.50 2.72 1.48
N ASP A 252 -22.70 3.11 1.06
CA ASP A 252 -23.73 2.23 0.49
C ASP A 252 -23.29 1.52 -0.80
N MET A 253 -22.47 2.19 -1.61
CA MET A 253 -21.91 1.65 -2.85
C MET A 253 -20.64 0.83 -2.62
N LEU A 254 -19.80 1.24 -1.66
CA LEU A 254 -18.46 0.69 -1.43
C LEU A 254 -18.45 -0.51 -0.46
N LEU A 255 -19.24 -0.46 0.60
CA LEU A 255 -19.16 -1.41 1.69
C LEU A 255 -20.06 -2.63 1.44
N PRO A 256 -19.65 -3.83 1.90
CA PRO A 256 -20.40 -5.06 1.66
C PRO A 256 -21.70 -5.14 2.46
N SER A 257 -21.79 -4.43 3.60
CA SER A 257 -22.94 -4.49 4.50
C SER A 257 -23.19 -3.15 5.21
N PRO A 258 -24.43 -2.87 5.65
CA PRO A 258 -24.73 -1.71 6.50
C PRO A 258 -23.96 -1.73 7.83
N SER A 259 -23.75 -2.91 8.42
CA SER A 259 -22.98 -3.05 9.67
C SER A 259 -21.55 -2.53 9.53
N SER A 260 -20.93 -2.71 8.35
CA SER A 260 -19.60 -2.12 8.08
C SER A 260 -19.64 -0.58 8.05
N TYR A 261 -20.77 0.01 7.68
CA TYR A 261 -20.96 1.47 7.72
C TYR A 261 -21.15 1.97 9.16
N ASP A 262 -21.87 1.21 9.99
CA ASP A 262 -21.97 1.48 11.43
C ASP A 262 -20.58 1.43 12.09
N GLU A 263 -19.75 0.43 11.73
CA GLU A 263 -18.37 0.30 12.21
C GLU A 263 -17.47 1.48 11.80
N LEU A 264 -17.61 2.01 10.59
CA LEU A 264 -16.89 3.21 10.15
C LEU A 264 -17.20 4.39 11.08
N TYR A 265 -18.48 4.62 11.35
CA TYR A 265 -18.93 5.72 12.21
C TYR A 265 -18.46 5.53 13.64
N TYR A 266 -18.57 4.30 14.15
CA TYR A 266 -18.02 3.93 15.44
C TYR A 266 -16.52 4.25 15.53
N GLU A 267 -15.72 3.88 14.52
CA GLU A 267 -14.28 4.12 14.52
C GLU A 267 -13.94 5.62 14.49
N ILE A 268 -14.68 6.42 13.71
CA ILE A 268 -14.55 7.89 13.68
C ILE A 268 -14.84 8.49 15.06
N ILE A 269 -15.94 8.08 15.70
CA ILE A 269 -16.35 8.58 17.02
C ILE A 269 -15.34 8.16 18.10
N ARG A 270 -14.93 6.88 18.10
CA ARG A 270 -13.97 6.34 19.07
C ARG A 270 -12.64 7.11 19.00
N MET A 271 -12.24 7.52 17.80
CA MET A 271 -10.97 8.20 17.56
C MET A 271 -11.13 9.72 17.32
N HIS A 272 -12.24 10.33 17.74
CA HIS A 272 -12.57 11.74 17.46
C HIS A 272 -11.45 12.72 17.84
N THR A 273 -10.77 12.50 18.96
CA THR A 273 -9.66 13.35 19.43
C THR A 273 -8.54 13.50 18.40
N VAL A 274 -8.28 12.46 17.58
CA VAL A 274 -7.30 12.53 16.51
C VAL A 274 -7.75 13.52 15.44
N PHE A 275 -9.01 13.46 15.02
CA PHE A 275 -9.59 14.37 14.02
C PHE A 275 -9.70 15.81 14.52
N ASP A 276 -10.06 16.01 15.78
CA ASP A 276 -10.10 17.33 16.41
C ASP A 276 -8.70 17.96 16.46
N ASN A 277 -7.69 17.19 16.84
CA ASN A 277 -6.30 17.67 16.86
C ASN A 277 -5.80 18.07 15.47
N ILE A 278 -6.12 17.31 14.42
CA ILE A 278 -5.78 17.67 13.03
C ILE A 278 -6.51 18.94 12.60
N TYR A 279 -7.79 19.08 12.98
CA TYR A 279 -8.54 20.28 12.67
C TYR A 279 -7.93 21.51 13.35
N VAL A 280 -7.63 21.45 14.65
CA VAL A 280 -6.99 22.54 15.39
C VAL A 280 -5.65 22.89 14.77
N LEU A 281 -4.84 21.89 14.43
CA LEU A 281 -3.56 22.07 13.77
C LEU A 281 -3.70 22.82 12.43
N SER A 282 -4.55 22.29 11.56
CA SER A 282 -4.75 22.84 10.22
C SER A 282 -5.32 24.26 10.29
N SER A 283 -6.25 24.53 11.20
CA SER A 283 -6.81 25.86 11.42
C SER A 283 -5.76 26.86 11.94
N ARG A 284 -4.88 26.45 12.85
CA ARG A 284 -3.78 27.29 13.36
C ARG A 284 -2.85 27.70 12.22
N ASN A 285 -2.44 26.75 11.40
CA ASN A 285 -1.50 26.98 10.29
C ASN A 285 -2.14 27.62 9.05
N SER A 286 -3.47 27.66 8.97
CA SER A 286 -4.22 28.43 7.97
C SER A 286 -4.20 29.94 8.27
N SER A 287 -4.11 30.31 9.54
CA SER A 287 -4.07 31.72 9.97
C SER A 287 -2.64 32.28 10.05
N ALA A 288 -1.63 31.42 10.19
CA ALA A 288 -0.22 31.79 10.22
C ALA A 288 0.31 32.20 8.83
N VAL A 289 1.37 33.00 8.79
CA VAL A 289 2.20 33.19 7.58
C VAL A 289 3.07 31.94 7.40
N SER A 290 2.44 30.83 7.01
CA SER A 290 3.12 29.56 6.73
C SER A 290 3.19 29.33 5.22
N GLU A 291 4.27 28.71 4.74
CA GLU A 291 4.42 28.32 3.34
C GLU A 291 3.29 27.38 2.89
N HIS A 292 2.77 26.57 3.82
CA HIS A 292 1.75 25.55 3.56
C HIS A 292 0.33 25.99 3.91
N LYS A 293 0.08 27.30 4.02
CA LYS A 293 -1.23 27.87 4.39
C LYS A 293 -2.40 27.36 3.54
N LEU A 294 -2.22 27.26 2.21
CA LEU A 294 -3.25 26.78 1.29
C LEU A 294 -3.61 25.31 1.57
N SER A 295 -2.60 24.46 1.75
CA SER A 295 -2.77 23.04 2.05
C SER A 295 -3.41 22.84 3.42
N ALA A 296 -3.00 23.61 4.44
CA ALA A 296 -3.63 23.60 5.74
C ALA A 296 -5.12 24.01 5.67
N THR A 297 -5.45 25.04 4.88
CA THR A 297 -6.84 25.48 4.70
C THR A 297 -7.68 24.41 4.02
N LYS A 298 -7.13 23.76 2.99
CA LYS A 298 -7.79 22.66 2.29
C LYS A 298 -8.04 21.46 3.21
N LEU A 299 -7.07 21.11 4.07
CA LEU A 299 -7.24 20.04 5.06
C LEU A 299 -8.38 20.35 6.05
N SER A 300 -8.44 21.59 6.55
CA SER A 300 -9.51 22.04 7.44
C SER A 300 -10.89 21.88 6.78
N ASN A 301 -11.01 22.23 5.50
CA ASN A 301 -12.24 22.05 4.73
C ASN A 301 -12.62 20.58 4.51
N CYS A 302 -11.64 19.69 4.27
CA CYS A 302 -11.89 18.26 4.11
C CYS A 302 -12.44 17.61 5.39
N LEU A 303 -12.18 18.19 6.58
CA LEU A 303 -12.63 17.65 7.86
C LEU A 303 -14.08 18.02 8.24
N ILE A 304 -14.77 18.88 7.47
CA ILE A 304 -16.10 19.40 7.82
C ILE A 304 -17.10 18.28 8.14
N ASN A 305 -17.20 17.25 7.29
CA ASN A 305 -18.16 16.16 7.50
C ASN A 305 -17.79 15.28 8.69
N ILE A 306 -16.51 14.97 8.86
CA ILE A 306 -16.02 14.19 10.00
C ILE A 306 -16.35 14.92 11.31
N ARG A 307 -16.15 16.24 11.36
CA ARG A 307 -16.51 17.06 12.52
C ARG A 307 -18.02 17.12 12.75
N ALA A 308 -18.83 17.18 11.69
CA ALA A 308 -20.28 17.12 11.81
C ALA A 308 -20.74 15.78 12.43
N ILE A 309 -20.14 14.65 12.02
CA ILE A 309 -20.39 13.33 12.62
C ILE A 309 -20.03 13.35 14.11
N ILE A 310 -18.82 13.79 14.45
CA ILE A 310 -18.32 13.84 15.83
C ILE A 310 -19.24 14.69 16.72
N ASN A 311 -19.54 15.92 16.30
CA ASN A 311 -20.37 16.85 17.07
C ASN A 311 -21.84 16.41 17.19
N HIS A 312 -22.32 15.57 16.27
CA HIS A 312 -23.66 15.00 16.33
C HIS A 312 -23.76 13.84 17.31
N TYR A 313 -22.79 12.93 17.27
CA TYR A 313 -22.87 11.68 18.03
C TYR A 313 -22.33 11.77 19.45
N ILE A 314 -21.28 12.58 19.72
CA ILE A 314 -20.73 12.69 21.09
C ILE A 314 -21.81 13.10 22.11
N PRO A 315 -22.57 14.20 21.92
CA PRO A 315 -23.60 14.59 22.89
C PRO A 315 -24.72 13.56 23.03
N LYS A 316 -25.02 12.81 21.96
CA LYS A 316 -26.05 11.75 21.99
C LYS A 316 -25.59 10.53 22.77
N ILE A 317 -24.31 10.17 22.66
CA ILE A 317 -23.71 9.10 23.45
C ILE A 317 -23.67 9.51 24.91
N ASP A 318 -23.25 10.74 25.23
CA ASP A 318 -23.24 11.25 26.61
C ASP A 318 -24.65 11.23 27.23
N ASN A 319 -25.66 11.71 26.50
CA ASN A 319 -27.06 11.65 26.94
C ASN A 319 -27.57 10.21 27.12
N TRP A 320 -27.12 9.27 26.30
CA TRP A 320 -27.49 7.86 26.41
C TRP A 320 -26.83 7.20 27.63
N LEU A 321 -25.57 7.54 27.90
CA LEU A 321 -24.82 7.08 29.09
C LEU A 321 -25.48 7.57 30.39
N GLU A 322 -25.88 8.85 30.44
CA GLU A 322 -26.60 9.41 31.57
C GLU A 322 -27.94 8.70 31.81
N LYS A 323 -28.70 8.43 30.75
CA LYS A 323 -30.00 7.74 30.86
C LYS A 323 -29.88 6.31 31.35
N ASN A 324 -28.85 5.59 30.92
CA ASN A 324 -28.65 4.19 31.29
C ASN A 324 -27.77 4.01 32.53
N SER A 325 -27.32 5.11 33.17
CA SER A 325 -26.42 5.09 34.33
C SER A 325 -25.13 4.29 34.07
N VAL A 326 -24.64 4.30 32.82
CA VAL A 326 -23.40 3.63 32.41
C VAL A 326 -22.30 4.69 32.34
N THR A 327 -21.15 4.41 32.96
CA THR A 327 -20.01 5.35 32.97
C THR A 327 -19.01 5.10 31.85
N THR A 328 -19.03 3.93 31.21
CA THR A 328 -18.14 3.60 30.09
C THR A 328 -18.89 2.83 29.03
N PRO A 329 -19.08 3.38 27.82
CA PRO A 329 -19.83 2.70 26.77
C PRO A 329 -19.06 1.48 26.24
N VAL A 330 -19.78 0.36 26.08
CA VAL A 330 -19.31 -0.79 25.30
C VAL A 330 -19.50 -0.51 23.80
N GLY A 331 -18.69 -1.14 22.94
CA GLY A 331 -18.75 -0.90 21.49
C GLY A 331 -20.15 -1.07 20.87
N GLU A 332 -20.89 -2.09 21.31
CA GLU A 332 -22.24 -2.37 20.79
C GLU A 332 -23.27 -1.30 21.19
N GLU A 333 -23.11 -0.73 22.39
CA GLU A 333 -23.97 0.35 22.89
C GLU A 333 -23.82 1.62 22.04
N ILE A 334 -22.58 1.95 21.66
CA ILE A 334 -22.31 3.07 20.75
C ILE A 334 -22.91 2.79 19.37
N LEU A 335 -22.77 1.56 18.86
CA LEU A 335 -23.36 1.18 17.58
C LEU A 335 -24.89 1.28 17.60
N GLU A 336 -25.54 0.95 18.72
CA GLU A 336 -26.98 1.15 18.89
C GLU A 336 -27.37 2.63 18.80
N VAL A 337 -26.65 3.50 19.50
CA VAL A 337 -26.85 4.96 19.40
C VAL A 337 -26.65 5.44 17.96
N VAL A 338 -25.62 4.95 17.27
CA VAL A 338 -25.35 5.29 15.87
C VAL A 338 -26.52 4.92 14.96
N ARG A 339 -26.96 3.65 15.01
CA ARG A 339 -28.07 3.13 14.18
C ARG A 339 -29.38 3.92 14.36
N ASN A 340 -29.66 4.36 15.58
CA ASN A 340 -30.90 5.08 15.92
C ASN A 340 -30.89 6.58 15.56
N ASN A 341 -29.79 7.12 15.03
CA ASN A 341 -29.61 8.57 14.91
C ASN A 341 -29.04 9.04 13.55
N TYR A 342 -29.06 8.18 12.53
CA TYR A 342 -28.65 8.52 11.17
C TYR A 342 -29.55 9.57 10.50
N ASP A 343 -30.86 9.49 10.74
CA ASP A 343 -31.91 10.34 10.17
C ASP A 343 -31.75 11.84 10.49
N THR A 344 -31.18 12.14 11.65
CA THR A 344 -30.97 13.50 12.15
C THR A 344 -29.59 14.07 11.81
N LEU A 345 -28.71 13.28 11.19
CA LEU A 345 -27.38 13.72 10.80
C LEU A 345 -27.42 14.39 9.42
N THR A 346 -26.98 15.63 9.33
CA THR A 346 -26.84 16.36 8.05
C THR A 346 -25.38 16.53 7.67
N LEU A 347 -25.00 16.03 6.50
CA LEU A 347 -23.64 16.13 5.96
C LEU A 347 -23.59 16.98 4.68
N LYS A 348 -22.46 17.64 4.44
CA LYS A 348 -22.23 18.42 3.23
C LYS A 348 -21.78 17.52 2.08
N LEU A 349 -22.32 17.71 0.90
CA LEU A 349 -21.84 17.04 -0.31
C LEU A 349 -20.47 17.64 -0.72
N LEU A 350 -19.38 16.90 -0.47
CA LEU A 350 -18.00 17.33 -0.73
C LEU A 350 -17.50 16.89 -2.12
N LEU A 351 -18.28 17.08 -3.19
CA LEU A 351 -17.91 16.62 -4.55
C LEU A 351 -16.53 17.14 -5.02
N ASP A 352 -16.20 18.40 -4.73
CA ASP A 352 -14.95 19.03 -5.18
C ASP A 352 -13.69 18.39 -4.54
N CYS A 353 -13.81 17.87 -3.32
CA CYS A 353 -12.70 17.22 -2.62
C CYS A 353 -12.42 15.81 -3.15
N LEU A 354 -13.43 15.17 -3.73
CA LEU A 354 -13.33 13.82 -4.27
C LEU A 354 -12.88 13.79 -5.75
N GLY A 355 -13.25 14.80 -6.54
CA GLY A 355 -12.86 14.90 -7.96
C GLY A 355 -11.41 15.37 -8.20
N SER A 356 -10.80 16.08 -7.24
CA SER A 356 -9.42 16.59 -7.38
C SER A 356 -8.35 15.49 -7.49
N PHE A 357 -8.64 14.25 -7.10
CA PHE A 357 -7.73 13.13 -7.30
C PHE A 357 -7.73 12.61 -8.75
N GLU A 358 -8.86 12.68 -9.44
CA GLU A 358 -9.00 12.24 -10.84
C GLU A 358 -8.43 13.27 -11.84
N SER A 359 -8.52 14.57 -11.52
CA SER A 359 -7.96 15.64 -12.35
C SER A 359 -6.43 15.75 -12.29
N ASN A 360 -5.76 15.03 -11.38
CA ASN A 360 -4.29 15.04 -11.30
C ASN A 360 -3.67 14.02 -12.26
N LYS A 361 -3.84 14.25 -13.57
CA LYS A 361 -2.90 13.84 -14.64
C LYS A 361 -2.42 15.14 -15.32
N PRO A 362 -1.13 15.40 -15.62
CA PRO A 362 0.11 14.64 -15.43
C PRO A 362 1.23 15.48 -14.76
N ASN A 363 0.99 16.19 -13.64
CA ASN A 363 2.10 16.89 -12.97
C ASN A 363 3.05 15.94 -12.21
N HIS A 364 2.68 14.66 -12.08
CA HIS A 364 3.50 13.60 -11.50
C HIS A 364 4.42 12.90 -12.50
N ASP A 365 4.34 13.22 -13.80
CA ASP A 365 5.23 12.64 -14.81
C ASP A 365 6.64 13.23 -14.74
N LEU A 366 6.85 14.42 -14.18
CA LEU A 366 8.19 14.97 -14.05
C LEU A 366 9.04 14.23 -13.00
N SER A 367 8.48 13.89 -11.84
CA SER A 367 9.20 13.15 -10.79
C SER A 367 9.37 11.67 -11.14
N SER A 368 8.36 11.08 -11.79
CA SER A 368 8.47 9.73 -12.34
C SER A 368 9.52 9.69 -13.45
N SER A 369 9.52 10.67 -14.37
CA SER A 369 10.51 10.77 -15.46
C SER A 369 11.94 11.02 -14.96
N SER A 370 12.14 11.88 -13.96
CA SER A 370 13.47 12.11 -13.38
C SER A 370 13.98 10.87 -12.65
N LEU A 371 13.13 10.19 -11.89
CA LEU A 371 13.45 8.91 -11.26
C LEU A 371 13.78 7.84 -12.31
N ILE A 372 12.95 7.69 -13.35
CA ILE A 372 13.19 6.72 -14.43
C ILE A 372 14.51 7.02 -15.12
N LYS A 373 14.81 8.29 -15.46
CA LYS A 373 16.10 8.68 -16.05
C LYS A 373 17.28 8.33 -15.14
N LEU A 374 17.15 8.59 -13.83
CA LEU A 374 18.17 8.24 -12.85
C LEU A 374 18.39 6.72 -12.80
N MET A 375 17.30 5.97 -12.73
CA MET A 375 17.30 4.50 -12.66
C MET A 375 17.88 3.88 -13.94
N VAL A 376 17.49 4.36 -15.12
CA VAL A 376 18.03 3.91 -16.41
C VAL A 376 19.52 4.22 -16.49
N SER A 377 19.93 5.44 -16.11
CA SER A 377 21.35 5.82 -16.09
C SER A 377 22.17 4.91 -15.16
N LYS A 378 21.61 4.56 -13.99
CA LYS A 378 22.23 3.64 -13.05
C LYS A 378 22.37 2.23 -13.65
N VAL A 379 21.29 1.66 -14.19
CA VAL A 379 21.31 0.33 -14.82
C VAL A 379 22.31 0.29 -15.97
N VAL A 380 22.35 1.32 -16.83
CA VAL A 380 23.33 1.41 -17.92
C VAL A 380 24.77 1.47 -17.39
N LYS A 381 25.04 2.20 -16.31
CA LYS A 381 26.37 2.24 -15.67
C LYS A 381 26.74 0.88 -15.09
N ASP A 382 25.84 0.25 -14.36
CA ASP A 382 26.05 -1.04 -13.71
C ASP A 382 26.29 -2.15 -14.76
N THR A 383 25.49 -2.20 -15.83
CA THR A 383 25.69 -3.13 -16.95
C THR A 383 27.01 -2.88 -17.67
N ARG A 384 27.39 -1.61 -17.91
CA ARG A 384 28.69 -1.28 -18.54
C ARG A 384 29.87 -1.68 -17.65
N GLN A 385 29.75 -1.53 -16.33
CA GLN A 385 30.78 -1.97 -15.38
C GLN A 385 30.89 -3.50 -15.36
N SER A 386 29.76 -4.21 -15.26
CA SER A 386 29.71 -5.66 -15.32
C SER A 386 30.35 -6.20 -16.61
N LEU A 387 30.02 -5.64 -17.77
CA LEU A 387 30.64 -6.01 -19.06
C LEU A 387 32.15 -5.76 -19.09
N LYS A 388 32.64 -4.66 -18.50
CA LYS A 388 34.08 -4.39 -18.38
C LYS A 388 34.77 -5.43 -17.51
N HIS A 389 34.18 -5.80 -16.37
CA HIS A 389 34.72 -6.84 -15.50
C HIS A 389 34.74 -8.20 -16.22
N SER A 390 33.65 -8.60 -16.87
CA SER A 390 33.59 -9.86 -17.62
C SER A 390 34.63 -9.93 -18.75
N ASN A 391 34.87 -8.82 -19.47
CA ASN A 391 35.93 -8.77 -20.49
C ASN A 391 37.34 -8.85 -19.87
N THR A 392 37.54 -8.26 -18.69
CA THR A 392 38.83 -8.31 -17.98
C THR A 392 39.10 -9.70 -17.43
N ASP A 393 38.06 -10.36 -16.88
CA ASP A 393 38.12 -11.74 -16.41
C ASP A 393 38.37 -12.70 -17.58
N LEU A 394 37.70 -12.49 -18.72
CA LEU A 394 37.93 -13.28 -19.93
C LEU A 394 39.36 -13.08 -20.46
N GLN A 395 39.90 -11.86 -20.41
CA GLN A 395 41.29 -11.59 -20.75
C GLN A 395 42.28 -12.26 -19.79
N GLN A 396 42.03 -12.22 -18.48
CA GLN A 396 42.85 -12.95 -17.50
C GLN A 396 42.78 -14.46 -17.70
N ILE A 397 41.60 -15.00 -17.99
CA ILE A 397 41.42 -16.42 -18.30
C ILE A 397 42.21 -16.77 -19.55
N LEU A 398 42.11 -15.99 -20.63
CA LEU A 398 42.89 -16.21 -21.87
C LEU A 398 44.40 -16.07 -21.63
N GLN A 399 44.84 -15.14 -20.78
CA GLN A 399 46.25 -14.96 -20.42
C GLN A 399 46.77 -16.16 -19.62
N ASN A 400 45.97 -16.67 -18.67
CA ASN A 400 46.28 -17.89 -17.93
C ASN A 400 46.33 -19.11 -18.87
N PHE A 401 45.37 -19.25 -19.79
CA PHE A 401 45.42 -20.33 -20.80
C PHE A 401 46.67 -20.23 -21.68
N SER A 402 47.09 -19.02 -22.08
CA SER A 402 48.31 -18.83 -22.88
C SER A 402 49.60 -19.22 -22.14
N LEU A 403 49.60 -19.10 -20.80
CA LEU A 403 50.70 -19.56 -19.95
C LEU A 403 50.74 -21.10 -19.83
N TYR A 404 49.59 -21.78 -19.97
CA TYR A 404 49.52 -23.25 -19.96
C TYR A 404 49.76 -23.89 -21.34
N THR A 405 49.60 -23.15 -22.44
CA THR A 405 49.79 -23.68 -23.81
C THR A 405 51.17 -23.44 -24.41
N ASN A 406 52.08 -22.74 -23.71
CA ASN A 406 53.49 -22.67 -24.09
C ASN A 406 54.34 -23.54 -23.15
N PRO A 407 54.50 -24.85 -23.44
CA PRO A 407 55.64 -25.58 -22.91
C PRO A 407 56.89 -25.09 -23.65
N SER A 408 57.96 -24.90 -22.87
CA SER A 408 59.32 -24.55 -23.29
C SER A 408 59.83 -25.29 -24.52
#